data_AF-A0A527XF55-F1
#
_entry.id   AF-A0A527XF55-F1
#
_cell.length_a   1.000
_cell.length_b   1.000
_cell.length_c   1.000
_cell.angle_alpha   90.00
_cell.angle_beta   90.00
_cell.angle_gamma   90.00
#
_symmetry.space_group_name_H-M   'P 1'
#
loop_
_entity.id
_entity.type
_entity.pdbx_description
1 polymer ?
#
loop_
_entity_poly.entity_id
_entity_poly.type
_entity_poly.pdbx_seq_one_letter_code
_entity_poly.pdbx_strand_id
1 'polypeptide(L)' 'AQSRAFPDHHFYAQDELADLLSLARQEGLRLVTTAKDAARLRHSEVPAGFLDQLDVLDIEAVFELDHVPERIIDE' A
#
# COMPACT_ATOMS: atom_id res chain seq x y z
N ALA A 1 10.49 12.76 6.36
CA ALA A 1 9.42 11.87 5.86
C ALA A 1 8.19 12.09 6.73
N GLN A 2 7.01 12.21 6.14
CA GLN A 2 5.73 12.26 6.86
C GLN A 2 5.05 10.88 6.79
N SER A 3 4.33 10.49 7.83
CA SER A 3 3.62 9.21 7.88
C SER A 3 2.27 9.37 8.57
N ARG A 4 1.23 8.77 7.99
CA ARG A 4 -0.09 8.62 8.62
C ARG A 4 -0.35 7.13 8.81
N ALA A 5 -0.56 6.71 10.05
CA ALA A 5 -0.85 5.32 10.37
C ALA A 5 -2.35 5.05 10.30
N PHE A 6 -2.70 3.88 9.78
CA PHE A 6 -4.07 3.37 9.72
C PHE A 6 -4.15 2.05 10.50
N PRO A 7 -5.26 1.78 11.22
CA PRO A 7 -5.44 0.50 11.87
C PRO A 7 -5.51 -0.63 10.84
N ASP A 8 -5.32 -1.87 11.30
CA ASP A 8 -5.50 -2.99 10.38
C ASP A 8 -6.96 -3.08 9.92
N HIS A 9 -7.15 -3.57 8.69
CA HIS A 9 -8.45 -3.58 8.02
C HIS A 9 -9.14 -2.22 7.88
N HIS A 10 -8.40 -1.11 7.96
CA HIS A 10 -8.97 0.22 7.78
C HIS A 10 -9.74 0.37 6.46
N PHE A 11 -10.92 0.99 6.55
CA PHE A 11 -11.71 1.39 5.40
C PHE A 11 -11.35 2.84 5.04
N TYR A 12 -10.79 3.04 3.85
CA TYR A 12 -10.38 4.35 3.38
C TYR A 12 -11.58 5.11 2.80
N ALA A 13 -12.02 6.17 3.47
CA ALA A 13 -13.08 7.04 2.98
C ALA A 13 -12.56 7.97 1.87
N GLN A 14 -13.43 8.38 0.94
CA GLN A 14 -13.01 9.19 -0.22
C GLN A 14 -12.45 10.57 0.17
N ASP A 15 -13.02 11.20 1.20
CA ASP A 15 -12.55 12.46 1.76
C ASP A 15 -11.16 12.32 2.38
N GLU A 16 -10.93 11.24 3.13
CA GLU A 16 -9.61 10.92 3.69
C GLU A 16 -8.54 10.74 2.59
N LEU A 17 -8.88 10.06 1.49
CA LEU A 17 -7.98 9.90 0.35
C LEU A 17 -7.74 11.23 -0.38
N ALA A 18 -8.75 12.09 -0.49
CA ALA A 18 -8.61 13.43 -1.06
C ALA A 18 -7.72 14.33 -0.21
N ASP A 19 -7.81 14.21 1.12
CA ASP A 19 -6.93 14.91 2.07
C ASP A 19 -5.48 14.48 1.91
N LEU A 20 -5.23 13.17 1.75
CA LEU A 20 -3.87 12.65 1.49
C LEU A 20 -3.28 13.20 0.20
N LEU A 21 -4.05 13.22 -0.89
CA LEU A 21 -3.61 13.82 -2.16
C LEU A 21 -3.34 15.32 -2.01
N SER A 22 -4.19 16.03 -1.29
CA SER A 22 -4.06 17.47 -1.07
C SER A 22 -2.79 17.79 -0.28
N LEU A 23 -2.55 17.07 0.82
CA LEU A 23 -1.33 17.19 1.61
C LEU A 23 -0.09 16.86 0.78
N ALA A 24 -0.12 15.76 0.02
CA ALA A 24 1.00 15.37 -0.82
C ALA A 24 1.33 16.45 -1.86
N ARG A 25 0.33 17.06 -2.49
CA ARG A 25 0.53 18.16 -3.44
C ARG A 25 1.06 19.43 -2.78
N GLN A 26 0.51 19.81 -1.63
CA GLN A 26 0.95 20.99 -0.88
C GLN A 26 2.41 20.89 -0.46
N GLU A 27 2.85 19.70 -0.08
CA GLU A 27 4.19 19.43 0.44
C GLU A 27 5.18 18.92 -0.63
N GLY A 28 4.74 18.75 -1.88
CA GLY A 28 5.57 18.21 -2.97
C GLY A 28 6.00 16.76 -2.75
N LEU A 29 5.16 15.95 -2.10
CA LEU A 29 5.40 14.55 -1.77
C LEU A 29 4.70 13.60 -2.76
N ARG A 30 5.14 12.33 -2.78
CA ARG A 30 4.39 11.22 -3.38
C ARG A 30 3.78 10.36 -2.29
N LEU A 31 2.59 9.82 -2.55
CA LEU A 31 1.97 8.84 -1.68
C LEU A 31 2.62 7.48 -1.91
N VAL A 32 2.99 6.81 -0.83
CA VAL A 32 3.53 5.46 -0.86
C VAL A 32 2.73 4.61 0.13
N THR A 33 2.36 3.39 -0.25
CA THR A 33 1.68 2.45 0.64
C THR A 33 2.19 1.01 0.46
N THR A 34 1.66 0.08 1.26
CA THR A 34 1.97 -1.34 1.15
C THR A 34 1.16 -2.01 0.03
N ALA A 35 1.65 -3.14 -0.50
CA ALA A 35 0.90 -3.94 -1.46
C ALA A 35 -0.48 -4.38 -0.92
N LYS A 36 -0.59 -4.63 0.40
CA LYS A 36 -1.84 -4.99 1.08
C LYS A 36 -2.89 -3.89 0.97
N ASP A 37 -2.52 -2.65 1.27
CA ASP A 37 -3.45 -1.52 1.23
C ASP A 37 -3.78 -1.13 -0.21
N ALA A 38 -2.81 -1.18 -1.13
CA ALA A 38 -3.04 -0.96 -2.54
C ALA A 38 -4.07 -1.96 -3.12
N ALA A 39 -3.99 -3.23 -2.75
CA ALA A 39 -4.99 -4.23 -3.13
C ALA A 39 -6.39 -3.86 -2.60
N ARG A 40 -6.51 -3.40 -1.35
CA ARG A 40 -7.81 -2.96 -0.79
C ARG A 40 -8.37 -1.76 -1.55
N LEU A 41 -7.54 -0.77 -1.84
CA LEU A 41 -7.93 0.46 -2.54
C LEU A 41 -8.40 0.20 -3.97
N ARG A 42 -7.79 -0.76 -4.68
CA ARG A 42 -8.23 -1.17 -6.03
C ARG A 42 -9.65 -1.75 -6.08
N HIS A 43 -10.14 -2.27 -4.96
CA HIS A 43 -11.48 -2.86 -4.83
C HIS A 43 -12.45 -1.96 -4.04
N SER A 44 -12.04 -0.73 -3.73
CA SER A 44 -12.84 0.23 -2.97
C SER A 44 -13.17 1.44 -3.83
N GLU A 45 -14.15 2.25 -3.40
CA GLU A 45 -14.42 3.53 -4.05
C GLU A 45 -13.32 4.54 -3.71
N VAL A 46 -12.54 4.94 -4.71
CA VAL A 46 -11.46 5.92 -4.57
C VAL A 46 -11.67 7.13 -5.48
N PRO A 47 -11.16 8.32 -5.14
CA PRO A 47 -11.19 9.47 -6.05
C PRO A 47 -10.56 9.16 -7.42
N ALA A 48 -11.07 9.79 -8.47
CA ALA A 48 -10.56 9.60 -9.83
C ALA A 48 -9.06 9.94 -9.91
N GLY A 49 -8.26 9.04 -10.50
CA GLY A 49 -6.82 9.20 -10.63
C GLY A 49 -6.03 9.07 -9.31
N PHE A 50 -6.67 8.63 -8.21
CA PHE A 50 -5.97 8.40 -6.94
C PHE A 50 -4.88 7.33 -7.09
N LEU A 51 -5.22 6.19 -7.71
CA LEU A 51 -4.30 5.07 -7.88
C LEU A 51 -3.10 5.41 -8.78
N ASP A 52 -3.25 6.35 -9.71
CA ASP A 52 -2.17 6.81 -10.58
C ASP A 52 -1.12 7.67 -9.84
N GLN A 53 -1.50 8.20 -8.66
CA GLN A 53 -0.65 9.03 -7.80
C GLN A 53 -0.11 8.26 -6.58
N LEU A 54 -0.36 6.94 -6.53
CA LEU A 54 0.00 6.07 -5.42
C LEU A 54 1.09 5.09 -5.83
N ASP A 55 2.26 5.21 -5.21
CA ASP A 55 3.34 4.24 -5.33
C ASP A 55 3.12 3.08 -4.34
N VAL A 56 3.41 1.85 -4.78
CA VAL A 56 3.41 0.66 -3.91
C VAL A 56 4.85 0.32 -3.56
N LEU A 57 5.13 0.24 -2.25
CA LEU A 57 6.39 -0.31 -1.78
C LEU A 57 6.29 -1.83 -1.77
N ASP A 58 6.83 -2.45 -2.81
CA ASP A 58 6.95 -3.90 -2.91
C ASP A 58 8.12 -4.43 -2.10
N ILE A 59 7.91 -5.57 -1.44
CA ILE A 59 8.92 -6.29 -0.68
C ILE A 59 8.87 -7.77 -1.05
N GLU A 60 10.02 -8.42 -0.99
CA GLU A 60 10.15 -9.86 -1.21
C GLU A 60 10.57 -10.54 0.09
N ALA A 61 9.94 -11.68 0.39
CA ALA A 61 10.37 -12.57 1.46
C ALA A 61 11.25 -13.66 0.83
N VAL A 62 12.46 -13.83 1.35
CA VAL A 62 13.41 -14.84 0.89
C VAL A 62 13.69 -15.83 2.01
N PHE A 63 13.79 -17.11 1.67
CA PHE A 63 14.31 -18.12 2.59
C PHE A 63 15.84 -18.04 2.58
N GLU A 64 16.46 -18.28 3.74
CA GLU A 64 17.93 -18.26 3.85
C GLU A 64 18.59 -19.36 2.99
N LEU A 65 17.92 -20.49 2.83
CA LEU A 65 18.37 -21.60 1.99
C LEU A 65 17.34 -21.86 0.89
N ASP A 66 17.80 -21.86 -0.37
CA ASP A 66 16.94 -21.91 -1.55
C ASP A 66 16.03 -23.16 -1.63
N HIS A 67 16.41 -24.26 -0.98
CA HIS A 67 15.67 -25.53 -1.01
C HIS A 67 14.64 -25.69 0.13
N VAL A 68 14.55 -24.72 1.04
CA VAL A 68 13.59 -24.77 2.16
C VAL A 68 12.13 -24.74 1.69
N PRO A 69 11.72 -23.93 0.70
CA PRO A 69 10.34 -23.94 0.21
C PRO A 69 9.87 -25.31 -0.26
N GLU A 70 10.69 -26.00 -1.06
CA GLU A 70 10.37 -27.34 -1.60
C GLU A 70 10.15 -28.33 -0.45
N ARG A 71 11.06 -28.34 0.54
CA ARG A 71 10.96 -29.20 1.71
C ARG A 71 9.71 -28.95 2.56
N ILE A 72 9.29 -27.69 2.74
CA ILE A 72 8.10 -27.36 3.53
C ILE A 72 6.81 -27.86 2.83
N ILE A 73 6.80 -27.91 1.49
CA ILE A 73 5.63 -28.34 0.71
C ILE A 73 5.55 -29.87 0.62
N ASP A 74 6.69 -30.56 0.57
CA ASP A 74 6.78 -32.01 0.40
C ASP A 74 6.65 -32.82 1.70
N GLU A 75 6.73 -32.17 2.87
CA GLU A 75 6.47 -32.75 4.21
C GLU A 75 4.98 -32.70 4.60
#